data_AF-A0AAN6JIH5-F1
#
_entry.id   AF-A0AAN6JIH5-F1
#
_cell.length_a   1.000
_cell.length_b   1.000
_cell.length_c   1.000
_cell.angle_alpha   90.00
_cell.angle_beta   90.00
_cell.angle_gamma   90.00
#
_symmetry.space_group_name_H-M   'P 1'
#
loop_
_entity.id
_entity.type
_entity.pdbx_description
1 polymer ?
#
loop_
_entity_poly.entity_id
_entity_poly.type
_entity_poly.pdbx_seq_one_letter_code
_entity_poly.pdbx_strand_id
1 'polypeptide(L)' 'MYQRFRLTAGNARFVVVWGLAIPFGIYALAKATDGTYDWRAKSRADSLLTRAPAPAAEESSEE' A
#
# COMPACT_ATOMS: atom_id res chain seq x y z
N MET A 1 -2.88 2.94 37.00
CA MET A 1 -2.49 3.70 35.78
C MET A 1 -3.63 3.95 34.77
N TYR A 2 -4.75 3.20 34.78
CA TYR A 2 -5.95 3.50 33.94
C TYR A 2 -7.07 4.29 34.64
N GLN A 3 -6.97 4.54 35.94
CA GLN A 3 -8.05 5.15 36.74
C GLN A 3 -8.45 6.56 36.29
N ARG A 4 -7.64 7.23 35.45
CA ARG A 4 -7.92 8.60 34.96
C ARG A 4 -8.18 8.67 33.46
N PHE A 5 -8.07 7.56 32.73
CA PHE A 5 -8.34 7.57 31.30
C PHE A 5 -9.85 7.68 31.06
N ARG A 6 -10.27 8.72 30.34
CA ARG A 6 -11.66 8.91 29.92
C ARG A 6 -11.64 9.16 28.42
N LEU A 7 -12.50 8.47 27.67
CA LEU A 7 -12.72 8.78 26.26
C LEU A 7 -13.45 10.12 26.18
N THR A 8 -12.78 11.11 25.63
CA THR A 8 -13.31 12.43 25.30
C THR A 8 -13.22 12.62 23.79
N ALA A 9 -13.99 13.56 23.23
CA ALA A 9 -13.94 13.83 21.80
C ALA A 9 -12.52 14.17 21.28
N GLY A 10 -11.66 14.75 22.14
CA GLY A 10 -10.28 15.08 21.80
C GLY A 10 -9.37 13.85 21.70
N ASN A 11 -9.39 12.96 22.71
CA ASN A 11 -8.49 11.81 22.72
C ASN A 11 -9.06 10.58 21.99
N ALA A 12 -10.38 10.50 21.77
CA ALA A 12 -10.99 9.43 21.00
C ALA A 12 -10.46 9.41 19.56
N ARG A 13 -10.23 10.57 18.95
CA ARG A 13 -9.60 10.68 17.62
C ARG A 13 -8.22 10.05 17.60
N PHE A 14 -7.40 10.34 18.62
CA PHE A 14 -6.06 9.77 18.72
C PHE A 14 -6.12 8.24 18.85
N VAL A 15 -6.99 7.72 19.70
CA VAL A 15 -7.16 6.28 19.91
C VAL A 15 -7.69 5.59 18.64
N VAL A 16 -8.65 6.19 17.93
CA VAL A 16 -9.18 5.61 16.69
C VAL A 16 -8.14 5.63 15.57
N VAL A 17 -7.43 6.75 15.40
CA VAL A 17 -6.41 6.86 14.35
C VAL A 17 -5.28 5.86 14.61
N TRP A 18 -4.68 5.89 15.80
CA TRP A 18 -3.50 5.07 16.09
C TRP A 18 -3.82 3.63 16.46
N GLY A 19 -4.96 3.37 17.08
CA GLY A 19 -5.37 2.04 17.52
C GLY A 19 -6.11 1.24 16.45
N LEU A 20 -6.69 1.90 15.44
CA LEU A 20 -7.48 1.22 14.42
C LEU A 20 -7.08 1.61 13.00
N ALA A 21 -7.14 2.90 12.66
CA ALA A 21 -6.95 3.34 11.27
C ALA A 21 -5.54 3.02 10.75
N ILE A 22 -4.50 3.30 11.55
CA ILE A 22 -3.11 3.04 11.18
C ILE A 22 -2.84 1.53 11.02
N PRO A 23 -3.13 0.65 12.00
CA PRO A 23 -2.93 -0.79 11.83
C PRO A 23 -3.70 -1.37 10.64
N PHE A 24 -4.97 -0.96 10.47
CA PHE A 24 -5.80 -1.41 9.36
C PHE A 24 -5.24 -0.94 8.01
N GLY A 25 -4.84 0.32 7.92
CA GLY A 25 -4.24 0.88 6.70
C GLY A 25 -2.93 0.19 6.33
N ILE A 26 -2.06 -0.10 7.30
CA ILE A 26 -0.82 -0.87 7.08
C ILE A 26 -1.14 -2.28 6.60
N TYR A 27 -2.10 -2.97 7.24
CA TYR A 27 -2.51 -4.31 6.82
C TYR A 27 -3.06 -4.32 5.39
N ALA A 28 -3.96 -3.38 5.07
CA ALA A 28 -4.54 -3.25 3.74
C ALA A 28 -3.46 -2.95 2.68
N LEU A 29 -2.52 -2.05 2.98
CA LEU A 29 -1.39 -1.75 2.09
C LEU A 29 -0.51 -2.99 1.89
N ALA A 30 -0.13 -3.66 2.96
CA ALA A 30 0.68 -4.88 2.90
C ALA A 30 0.00 -5.93 2.02
N LYS A 31 -1.30 -6.19 2.24
CA LYS A 31 -2.09 -7.13 1.42
C LYS A 31 -2.18 -6.72 -0.04
N ALA A 32 -2.29 -5.42 -0.33
CA ALA A 32 -2.37 -4.92 -1.69
C ALA A 32 -1.03 -5.04 -2.44
N THR A 33 0.09 -4.92 -1.74
CA THR A 33 1.43 -5.01 -2.33
C THR A 33 2.05 -6.40 -2.26
N ASP A 34 1.45 -7.32 -1.51
CA ASP A 34 1.97 -8.67 -1.30
C ASP A 34 2.08 -9.41 -2.64
N GLY A 35 3.28 -9.92 -2.94
CA GLY A 35 3.59 -10.59 -4.20
C GLY A 35 3.47 -9.73 -5.47
N THR A 36 3.23 -8.42 -5.34
CA THR A 36 3.07 -7.52 -6.50
C THR A 36 4.41 -7.18 -7.13
N TYR A 37 5.49 -7.18 -6.35
CA TYR A 37 6.82 -6.81 -6.80
C TYR A 37 7.79 -7.99 -6.70
N ASP A 38 8.50 -8.25 -7.79
CA ASP A 38 9.64 -9.16 -7.83
C ASP A 38 10.89 -8.39 -8.24
N TRP A 39 11.92 -8.46 -7.40
CA TRP A 39 13.19 -7.75 -7.56
C TRP A 39 14.32 -8.69 -7.99
N ARG A 40 14.06 -10.01 -8.04
CA ARG A 40 15.11 -10.99 -8.33
C ARG A 40 15.55 -10.89 -9.79
N ALA A 41 16.86 -10.78 -9.99
CA ALA A 41 17.52 -10.78 -11.29
C ALA A 41 17.00 -9.73 -12.31
N LYS A 42 16.38 -8.63 -11.83
CA LYS A 42 15.88 -7.55 -12.69
C LYS A 42 16.93 -6.47 -12.92
N SER A 43 17.02 -6.00 -14.16
CA SER A 43 17.83 -4.85 -14.56
C SER A 43 17.02 -3.54 -14.47
N ARG A 44 17.66 -2.39 -14.74
CA ARG A 44 16.98 -1.09 -14.70
C ARG A 44 15.86 -0.92 -15.73
N ALA A 45 15.91 -1.69 -16.82
CA ALA A 45 14.89 -1.63 -17.88
C ALA A 45 13.70 -2.56 -17.60
N ASP A 46 13.82 -3.46 -16.63
CA ASP A 46 12.82 -4.49 -16.38
C ASP A 46 11.72 -4.01 -15.43
N SER A 47 10.47 -4.34 -15.75
CA SER A 47 9.35 -4.05 -14.87
C SER A 47 9.47 -4.83 -13.57
N LEU A 48 9.35 -4.15 -12.44
CA LEU A 48 9.38 -4.77 -11.10
C LEU A 48 8.08 -5.51 -10.77
N LEU A 49 6.99 -5.25 -11.48
CA LEU A 49 5.72 -5.90 -11.24
C LEU A 49 5.79 -7.38 -11.61
N THR A 50 5.30 -8.25 -10.73
CA THR A 50 5.20 -9.69 -10.99
C THR A 50 4.30 -9.98 -12.18
N ARG A 51 3.23 -9.19 -12.34
CA ARG A 51 2.39 -9.17 -13.54
C ARG A 51 2.68 -7.88 -14.29
N ALA A 52 3.56 -7.95 -15.28
CA ALA A 52 3.81 -6.82 -16.15
C ALA A 52 2.50 -6.39 -16.85
N PRO A 53 2.19 -5.08 -16.90
CA PRO A 53 1.09 -4.60 -17.73
C PRO A 53 1.36 -5.00 -19.19
N ALA A 54 0.30 -5.33 -19.93
CA ALA A 54 0.43 -5.65 -21.35
C ALA A 54 1.13 -4.47 -22.05
N PRO A 55 2.09 -4.74 -22.96
CA PRO A 55 2.73 -3.67 -23.71
C PRO A 55 1.65 -2.85 -24.41
N ALA A 56 1.79 -1.51 -24.36
CA ALA A 56 0.94 -0.64 -25.15
C ALA A 56 1.07 -1.08 -26.61
N ALA A 57 -0.06 -1.29 -27.29
CA ALA A 57 -0.05 -1.57 -28.71
C ALA A 57 0.75 -0.46 -29.39
N GLU A 58 1.81 -0.84 -30.11
CA GLU A 58 2.49 0.07 -31.01
C GLU A 58 1.42 0.58 -31.98
N GLU A 59 1.02 1.85 -31.87
CA GLU A 59 0.36 2.54 -32.96
C GLU A 59 1.37 2.53 -34.10
N SER A 60 1.19 1.56 -35.00
CA SER A 60 1.85 1.46 -36.28
C SER A 60 1.69 2.80 -36.99
N SER A 61 2.71 3.64 -36.84
CA SER A 61 2.92 4.82 -37.66
C SER A 61 3.43 4.32 -39.01
N GLU A 62 2.54 3.72 -39.80
CA GLU A 62 2.74 3.59 -41.25
C GLU A 62 2.11 4.82 -41.91
N GLU A 63 3.01 5.66 -42.44
CA GLU A 63 2.85 6.72 -43.46
C GLU A 63 1.82 7.86 -43.28
#